data_AF-A0A3M1ZWL9-F1
#
_entry.id   AF-A0A3M1ZWL9-F1
#
_cell.length_a   1.000
_cell.length_b   1.000
_cell.length_c   1.000
_cell.angle_alpha   90.00
_cell.angle_beta   90.00
_cell.angle_gamma   90.00
#
_symmetry.space_group_name_H-M   'P 1'
#
loop_
_entity.id
_entity.type
_entity.pdbx_description
1 polymer ?
#
loop_
_entity_poly.entity_id
_entity_poly.type
_entity_poly.pdbx_seq_one_letter_code
_entity_poly.pdbx_strand_id
1 'polypeptide(L)'
;MSAVPSRSGVLESFVFAGALALSCGGRADPKTAPQAEAERAPLPPAAERHQAAFEAALPTAEDLLADMDPMAAARIGRASLEPPSFDPGRVDEILGRRDALFAELADIRIDVLEPMQAALLRAVRFALSAYSDRWRRRRPTRRSPGWIVAEFDRFVTELETRSAAGRTEGFDAALAAVPAAVAAAFDDLGGTSIPEGRAAVADLRTLARRLRRLPLDGPSATKAAHAAEAFVRAATSLKDALPPPDAAARPYDLSDLRPRGAEDTLVRLESSWGPRALEAFLADQEAVYVPAPRLLATLEATAAHLAALRVAPPGKTRARPVTPERCSALVEELAPAFARFPQVAGVDIDCRAFARTYGEPMSDAELAFRLTRDGYARAAARARQRAELPVLALVTGRIAEAVQPLAQSIALLLHAKRRGAAFLAVAEARSRVCAAMAAVYLHGRVGPPEAIEDKLSGTCPSPAAALEAAYARPHAAFAGIALASIAGGPAELAALDRYPWLPYGLIATISRPEANTSPPPVRVEPLDGASDDTTPTSSGSEAPRTSR
;
A
#
# COMPACT_ATOMS: atom_id res chain seq x y z
N MET A 1 -16.10 -22.73 39.27
CA MET A 1 -17.17 -23.07 38.31
C MET A 1 -18.25 -22.01 38.42
N SER A 2 -18.31 -21.08 37.47
CA SER A 2 -19.29 -19.98 37.46
C SER A 2 -19.62 -19.61 36.00
N ALA A 3 -20.81 -19.06 35.78
CA ALA A 3 -21.51 -19.15 34.49
C ALA A 3 -20.97 -18.25 33.36
N VAL A 4 -21.12 -18.75 32.14
CA VAL A 4 -21.00 -17.99 30.88
C VAL A 4 -22.32 -17.27 30.60
N PRO A 5 -22.34 -15.94 30.34
CA PRO A 5 -23.52 -15.28 29.78
C PRO A 5 -23.55 -15.38 28.23
N SER A 6 -24.73 -15.66 27.71
CA SER A 6 -25.00 -15.88 26.27
C SER A 6 -24.74 -14.64 25.41
N ARG A 7 -24.26 -14.87 24.16
CA ARG A 7 -24.30 -13.87 23.09
C ARG A 7 -25.64 -13.99 22.34
N SER A 8 -26.46 -12.94 22.41
CA SER A 8 -27.69 -12.81 21.61
C SER A 8 -27.94 -11.33 21.31
N GLY A 9 -28.12 -10.96 20.04
CA GLY A 9 -28.52 -9.60 19.64
C GLY A 9 -27.47 -8.82 18.84
N VAL A 10 -27.32 -9.15 17.55
CA VAL A 10 -26.77 -8.23 16.54
C VAL A 10 -27.68 -8.25 15.32
N LEU A 11 -28.58 -7.28 15.24
CA LEU A 11 -29.30 -6.82 14.06
C LEU A 11 -29.86 -5.42 14.36
N GLU A 12 -30.09 -4.64 13.31
CA GLU A 12 -30.69 -3.29 13.32
C GLU A 12 -29.88 -2.14 13.96
N SER A 13 -29.22 -1.34 13.09
CA SER A 13 -29.33 0.13 13.07
C SER A 13 -28.55 0.75 11.90
N PHE A 14 -29.14 0.75 10.70
CA PHE A 14 -28.67 1.59 9.59
C PHE A 14 -29.32 2.98 9.69
N VAL A 15 -28.63 3.93 10.35
CA VAL A 15 -28.99 5.36 10.26
C VAL A 15 -27.72 6.22 10.14
N PHE A 16 -27.41 6.64 8.91
CA PHE A 16 -26.60 7.84 8.66
C PHE A 16 -27.27 8.70 7.57
N ALA A 17 -28.52 9.09 7.84
CA ALA A 17 -29.18 10.19 7.14
C ALA A 17 -28.90 11.48 7.93
N GLY A 18 -28.20 12.45 7.32
CA GLY A 18 -27.67 13.57 8.09
C GLY A 18 -27.09 14.73 7.26
N ALA A 19 -27.94 15.30 6.39
CA ALA A 19 -27.88 16.67 5.82
C ALA A 19 -27.80 16.78 4.28
N LEU A 20 -28.88 16.40 3.59
CA LEU A 20 -29.36 17.11 2.39
C LEU A 20 -30.85 16.76 2.18
N ALA A 21 -31.72 17.60 2.73
CA ALA A 21 -33.16 17.50 2.52
C ALA A 21 -33.62 18.69 1.69
N LEU A 22 -34.20 18.42 0.51
CA LEU A 22 -35.30 19.17 -0.14
C LEU A 22 -35.52 18.69 -1.59
N SER A 23 -36.34 17.64 -1.76
CA SER A 23 -37.41 17.61 -2.78
C SER A 23 -38.30 16.39 -2.51
N CYS A 24 -39.62 16.60 -2.51
CA CYS A 24 -40.61 15.60 -2.09
C CYS A 24 -41.28 14.91 -3.29
N GLY A 25 -41.73 13.66 -3.12
CA GLY A 25 -42.88 13.14 -3.87
C GLY A 25 -42.89 11.64 -4.17
N GLY A 26 -43.84 10.89 -3.56
CA GLY A 26 -44.35 9.61 -4.13
C GLY A 26 -44.35 8.38 -3.23
N ARG A 27 -45.53 8.05 -2.66
CA ARG A 27 -45.92 6.75 -2.04
C ARG A 27 -45.59 5.55 -2.96
N ALA A 28 -45.37 4.30 -2.52
CA ALA A 28 -46.17 3.52 -1.56
C ALA A 28 -45.47 2.21 -1.11
N ASP A 29 -45.84 1.67 0.06
CA ASP A 29 -45.46 0.33 0.54
C ASP A 29 -46.16 -0.82 -0.20
N PRO A 30 -45.47 -1.96 -0.38
CA PRO A 30 -46.07 -3.28 -0.30
C PRO A 30 -45.47 -4.11 0.85
N LYS A 31 -46.34 -4.76 1.62
CA LYS A 31 -45.97 -5.61 2.77
C LYS A 31 -45.03 -6.75 2.36
N THR A 32 -43.87 -6.85 2.99
CA THR A 32 -42.97 -8.01 2.86
C THR A 32 -43.59 -9.21 3.60
N ALA A 33 -43.88 -10.30 2.88
CA ALA A 33 -44.18 -11.59 3.49
C ALA A 33 -42.88 -12.23 4.03
N PRO A 34 -42.94 -13.07 5.09
CA PRO A 34 -41.77 -13.80 5.56
C PRO A 34 -41.27 -14.74 4.45
N GLN A 35 -40.02 -14.57 4.02
CA GLN A 35 -39.37 -15.53 3.14
C GLN A 35 -39.15 -16.83 3.92
N ALA A 36 -39.70 -17.94 3.41
CA ALA A 36 -39.32 -19.27 3.87
C ALA A 36 -37.83 -19.49 3.55
N GLU A 37 -37.10 -20.14 4.46
CA GLU A 37 -35.77 -20.65 4.17
C GLU A 37 -35.89 -21.66 3.01
N ALA A 38 -35.44 -21.25 1.82
CA ALA A 38 -35.34 -22.14 0.69
C ALA A 38 -34.20 -23.13 0.96
N GLU A 39 -34.58 -24.38 1.21
CA GLU A 39 -33.67 -25.51 1.34
C GLU A 39 -32.73 -25.54 0.12
N ARG A 40 -31.44 -25.23 0.34
CA ARG A 40 -30.46 -25.11 -0.75
C ARG A 40 -30.29 -26.49 -1.38
N ALA A 41 -30.61 -26.60 -2.67
CA ALA A 41 -30.36 -27.82 -3.44
C ALA A 41 -28.86 -28.20 -3.35
N PRO A 42 -28.53 -29.51 -3.28
CA PRO A 42 -27.15 -29.96 -3.20
C PRO A 42 -26.34 -29.47 -4.40
N LEU A 43 -25.10 -29.05 -4.14
CA LEU A 43 -24.19 -28.58 -5.18
C LEU A 43 -23.87 -29.71 -6.17
N PRO A 44 -23.69 -29.42 -7.47
CA PRO A 44 -23.24 -30.43 -8.42
C PRO A 44 -21.84 -30.93 -8.01
N PRO A 45 -21.50 -32.24 -8.16
CA PRO A 45 -20.23 -32.83 -7.68
C PRO A 45 -18.92 -32.23 -8.24
N ALA A 46 -18.99 -31.30 -9.19
CA ALA A 46 -17.86 -30.48 -9.62
C ALA A 46 -17.59 -29.31 -8.65
N ALA A 47 -18.63 -28.65 -8.15
CA ALA A 47 -18.51 -27.52 -7.23
C ALA A 47 -17.95 -27.96 -5.87
N GLU A 48 -18.43 -29.07 -5.31
CA GLU A 48 -17.91 -29.65 -4.06
C GLU A 48 -16.40 -29.95 -4.14
N ARG A 49 -15.93 -30.47 -5.29
CA ARG A 49 -14.49 -30.72 -5.51
C ARG A 49 -13.67 -29.43 -5.58
N HIS A 50 -14.17 -28.39 -6.26
CA HIS A 50 -13.49 -27.09 -6.30
C HIS A 50 -13.47 -26.39 -4.93
N GLN A 51 -14.55 -26.52 -4.16
CA GLN A 51 -14.61 -26.02 -2.78
C GLN A 51 -13.62 -26.76 -1.88
N ALA A 52 -13.62 -28.09 -1.88
CA ALA A 52 -12.70 -28.89 -1.06
C ALA A 52 -11.23 -28.64 -1.44
N ALA A 53 -10.92 -28.48 -2.73
CA ALA A 53 -9.58 -28.10 -3.20
C ALA A 53 -9.16 -26.71 -2.70
N PHE A 54 -10.10 -25.74 -2.70
CA PHE A 54 -9.83 -24.41 -2.18
C PHE A 54 -9.57 -24.42 -0.66
N GLU A 55 -10.41 -25.12 0.10
CA GLU A 55 -10.28 -25.26 1.55
C GLU A 55 -8.98 -25.97 1.94
N ALA A 56 -8.55 -26.98 1.18
CA ALA A 56 -7.27 -27.66 1.38
C ALA A 56 -6.05 -26.78 1.06
N ALA A 57 -6.15 -25.88 0.08
CA ALA A 57 -5.06 -24.99 -0.32
C ALA A 57 -4.92 -23.73 0.57
N LEU A 58 -5.96 -23.37 1.33
CA LEU A 58 -5.98 -22.15 2.15
C LEU A 58 -4.85 -22.06 3.21
N PRO A 59 -4.51 -23.12 3.99
CA PRO A 59 -3.40 -23.07 4.94
C PRO A 59 -2.05 -22.83 4.24
N THR A 60 -1.78 -23.55 3.14
CA THR A 60 -0.57 -23.36 2.33
C THR A 60 -0.48 -21.94 1.75
N ALA A 61 -1.62 -21.36 1.36
CA ALA A 61 -1.70 -19.97 0.94
C ALA A 61 -1.42 -18.99 2.09
N GLU A 62 -1.90 -19.26 3.30
CA GLU A 62 -1.63 -18.44 4.47
C GLU A 62 -0.14 -18.42 4.82
N ASP A 63 0.47 -19.61 4.97
CA ASP A 63 1.89 -19.76 5.33
C ASP A 63 2.79 -19.10 4.28
N LEU A 64 2.51 -19.33 2.98
CA LEU A 64 3.28 -18.74 1.91
C LEU A 64 3.12 -17.21 1.84
N LEU A 65 1.90 -16.68 2.00
CA LEU A 65 1.69 -15.23 2.03
C LEU A 65 2.38 -14.58 3.23
N ALA A 66 2.50 -15.29 4.35
CA ALA A 66 3.24 -14.83 5.52
C ALA A 66 4.76 -14.78 5.27
N ASP A 67 5.31 -15.75 4.54
CA ASP A 67 6.72 -15.73 4.11
C ASP A 67 7.00 -14.66 3.04
N MET A 68 6.02 -14.35 2.20
CA MET A 68 6.11 -13.34 1.14
C MET A 68 6.11 -11.90 1.71
N ASP A 69 5.22 -11.59 2.65
CA ASP A 69 5.23 -10.32 3.38
C ASP A 69 5.31 -10.57 4.91
N PRO A 70 6.53 -10.81 5.45
CA PRO A 70 6.73 -11.02 6.88
C PRO A 70 6.37 -9.79 7.71
N MET A 71 6.29 -8.59 7.11
CA MET A 71 5.82 -7.38 7.78
C MET A 71 4.30 -7.40 7.99
N ALA A 72 3.54 -7.84 6.97
CA ALA A 72 2.11 -8.09 7.11
C ALA A 72 1.84 -9.19 8.15
N ALA A 73 2.57 -10.32 8.08
CA ALA A 73 2.45 -11.42 9.04
C ALA A 73 2.78 -10.99 10.48
N ALA A 74 3.85 -10.21 10.67
CA ALA A 74 4.20 -9.64 11.96
C ALA A 74 3.13 -8.68 12.49
N ARG A 75 2.54 -7.82 11.63
CA ARG A 75 1.47 -6.90 12.04
C ARG A 75 0.25 -7.64 12.58
N ILE A 76 -0.09 -8.80 12.01
CA ILE A 76 -1.23 -9.65 12.42
C ILE A 76 -0.89 -10.68 13.51
N GLY A 77 0.37 -10.75 13.96
CA GLY A 77 0.81 -11.68 15.01
C GLY A 77 1.02 -13.12 14.53
N ARG A 78 1.21 -13.33 13.23
CA ARG A 78 1.50 -14.65 12.62
C ARG A 78 2.99 -14.92 12.42
N ALA A 79 3.83 -13.89 12.43
CA ALA A 79 5.28 -14.02 12.34
C ALA A 79 6.03 -13.16 13.38
N SER A 80 7.29 -13.51 13.62
CA SER A 80 8.27 -12.62 14.25
C SER A 80 8.48 -11.37 13.41
N LEU A 81 8.92 -10.27 14.04
CA LEU A 81 9.28 -9.07 13.30
C LEU A 81 10.62 -9.29 12.59
N GLU A 82 10.61 -9.29 11.26
CA GLU A 82 11.81 -9.36 10.43
C GLU A 82 11.92 -8.11 9.53
N PRO A 83 13.15 -7.64 9.20
CA PRO A 83 13.32 -6.69 8.11
C PRO A 83 12.95 -7.35 6.77
N PRO A 84 12.64 -6.56 5.72
CA PRO A 84 12.44 -7.10 4.38
C PRO A 84 13.68 -7.88 3.92
N SER A 85 13.50 -9.14 3.53
CA SER A 85 14.56 -9.94 2.93
C SER A 85 14.74 -9.55 1.46
N PHE A 86 16.00 -9.44 1.04
CA PHE A 86 16.42 -9.27 -0.36
C PHE A 86 17.41 -10.36 -0.79
N ASP A 87 17.57 -11.40 0.03
CA ASP A 87 18.43 -12.55 -0.26
C ASP A 87 17.89 -13.36 -1.46
N PRO A 88 18.69 -13.58 -2.52
CA PRO A 88 18.25 -14.35 -3.69
C PRO A 88 17.84 -15.79 -3.37
N GLY A 89 18.49 -16.45 -2.42
CA GLY A 89 18.19 -17.84 -2.06
C GLY A 89 16.78 -17.99 -1.46
N ARG A 90 16.46 -17.18 -0.43
CA ARG A 90 15.11 -17.13 0.17
C ARG A 90 14.05 -16.70 -0.84
N VAL A 91 14.39 -15.80 -1.78
CA VAL A 91 13.47 -15.38 -2.86
C VAL A 91 13.15 -16.53 -3.81
N ASP A 92 14.15 -17.29 -4.25
CA ASP A 92 13.95 -18.41 -5.17
C ASP A 92 13.20 -19.58 -4.51
N GLU A 93 13.42 -19.83 -3.20
CA GLU A 93 12.64 -20.79 -2.40
C GLU A 93 11.15 -20.41 -2.34
N ILE A 94 10.85 -19.16 -1.97
CA ILE A 94 9.48 -18.63 -1.90
C ILE A 94 8.81 -18.70 -3.29
N LEU A 95 9.54 -18.36 -4.36
CA LEU A 95 9.04 -18.44 -5.73
C LEU A 95 8.73 -19.89 -6.17
N GLY A 96 9.53 -20.87 -5.74
CA GLY A 96 9.27 -22.29 -6.01
C GLY A 96 7.97 -22.77 -5.34
N ARG A 97 7.81 -22.49 -4.04
CA ARG A 97 6.57 -22.79 -3.28
C ARG A 97 5.35 -22.08 -3.88
N ARG A 98 5.53 -20.83 -4.30
CA ARG A 98 4.50 -20.02 -4.97
C ARG A 98 4.03 -20.62 -6.29
N ASP A 99 4.93 -21.14 -7.12
CA ASP A 99 4.53 -21.69 -8.41
C ASP A 99 3.73 -22.99 -8.27
N ALA A 100 4.12 -23.85 -7.32
CA ALA A 100 3.36 -25.06 -6.99
C ALA A 100 1.93 -24.72 -6.54
N LEU A 101 1.78 -23.85 -5.53
CA LEU A 101 0.48 -23.42 -5.05
C LEU A 101 -0.33 -22.68 -6.13
N PHE A 102 0.31 -21.84 -6.96
CA PHE A 102 -0.41 -21.12 -8.01
C PHE A 102 -0.96 -22.07 -9.09
N ALA A 103 -0.26 -23.16 -9.40
CA ALA A 103 -0.76 -24.20 -10.31
C ALA A 103 -2.00 -24.91 -9.71
N GLU A 104 -1.92 -25.37 -8.46
CA GLU A 104 -3.06 -25.97 -7.75
C GLU A 104 -4.27 -25.04 -7.70
N LEU A 105 -4.04 -23.77 -7.36
CA LEU A 105 -5.08 -22.76 -7.29
C LEU A 105 -5.63 -22.35 -8.66
N ALA A 106 -4.92 -22.57 -9.78
CA ALA A 106 -5.34 -22.13 -11.12
C ALA A 106 -6.54 -22.94 -11.65
N ASP A 107 -6.60 -24.23 -11.35
CA ASP A 107 -7.68 -25.14 -11.78
C ASP A 107 -8.99 -24.92 -11.02
N ILE A 108 -8.98 -24.15 -9.92
CA ILE A 108 -10.17 -23.87 -9.12
C ILE A 108 -11.08 -22.87 -9.84
N ARG A 109 -12.30 -23.29 -10.17
CA ARG A 109 -13.30 -22.43 -10.80
C ARG A 109 -13.88 -21.43 -9.81
N ILE A 110 -13.69 -20.13 -10.05
CA ILE A 110 -14.22 -19.05 -9.20
C ILE A 110 -15.75 -19.00 -9.23
N ASP A 111 -16.38 -19.39 -10.35
CA ASP A 111 -17.82 -19.28 -10.58
C ASP A 111 -18.67 -20.37 -9.89
N VAL A 112 -18.03 -21.35 -9.26
CA VAL A 112 -18.69 -22.43 -8.51
C VAL A 112 -18.42 -22.38 -7.00
N LEU A 113 -17.71 -21.36 -6.53
CA LEU A 113 -17.42 -21.13 -5.11
C LEU A 113 -18.46 -20.20 -4.48
N GLU A 114 -18.67 -20.31 -3.16
CA GLU A 114 -19.46 -19.33 -2.41
C GLU A 114 -18.82 -17.92 -2.53
N PRO A 115 -19.60 -16.82 -2.49
CA PRO A 115 -19.10 -15.48 -2.83
C PRO A 115 -17.86 -15.03 -2.04
N MET A 116 -17.74 -15.43 -0.77
CA MET A 116 -16.55 -15.15 0.05
C MET A 116 -15.33 -16.00 -0.36
N GLN A 117 -15.52 -17.29 -0.64
CA GLN A 117 -14.45 -18.16 -1.15
C GLN A 117 -13.94 -17.65 -2.51
N ALA A 118 -14.86 -17.26 -3.41
CA ALA A 118 -14.54 -16.59 -4.67
C ALA A 118 -13.74 -15.29 -4.46
N ALA A 119 -14.09 -14.47 -3.47
CA ALA A 119 -13.35 -13.25 -3.13
C ALA A 119 -11.94 -13.53 -2.58
N LEU A 120 -11.80 -14.52 -1.69
CA LEU A 120 -10.52 -14.96 -1.14
C LEU A 120 -9.62 -15.55 -2.23
N LEU A 121 -10.13 -16.43 -3.11
CA LEU A 121 -9.37 -17.01 -4.22
C LEU A 121 -8.85 -15.92 -5.18
N ARG A 122 -9.67 -14.87 -5.46
CA ARG A 122 -9.23 -13.70 -6.23
C ARG A 122 -8.08 -12.96 -5.51
N ALA A 123 -8.20 -12.73 -4.21
CA ALA A 123 -7.18 -12.03 -3.41
C ALA A 123 -5.85 -12.81 -3.35
N VAL A 124 -5.91 -14.13 -3.13
CA VAL A 124 -4.73 -15.02 -3.12
C VAL A 124 -4.06 -15.05 -4.50
N ARG A 125 -4.82 -15.36 -5.57
CA ARG A 125 -4.27 -15.37 -6.94
C ARG A 125 -3.66 -14.04 -7.31
N PHE A 126 -4.27 -12.92 -6.92
CA PHE A 126 -3.68 -11.60 -7.09
C PHE A 126 -2.33 -11.48 -6.37
N ALA A 127 -2.26 -11.78 -5.07
CA ALA A 127 -1.04 -11.61 -4.29
C ALA A 127 0.11 -12.52 -4.78
N LEU A 128 -0.20 -13.78 -5.13
CA LEU A 128 0.78 -14.69 -5.74
C LEU A 128 1.29 -14.18 -7.10
N SER A 129 0.43 -13.57 -7.94
CA SER A 129 0.84 -12.92 -9.20
C SER A 129 1.67 -11.66 -8.97
N ALA A 130 1.17 -10.73 -8.15
CA ALA A 130 1.82 -9.48 -7.75
C ALA A 130 3.26 -9.67 -7.27
N TYR A 131 3.49 -10.72 -6.49
CA TYR A 131 4.80 -11.06 -5.95
C TYR A 131 5.73 -11.66 -7.01
N SER A 132 5.23 -12.56 -7.88
CA SER A 132 6.06 -13.13 -8.95
C SER A 132 6.50 -12.05 -9.95
N ASP A 133 5.62 -11.12 -10.33
CA ASP A 133 6.00 -9.99 -11.19
C ASP A 133 6.99 -9.04 -10.49
N ARG A 134 6.81 -8.80 -9.18
CA ARG A 134 7.78 -8.07 -8.34
C ARG A 134 9.17 -8.73 -8.35
N TRP A 135 9.28 -10.06 -8.21
CA TRP A 135 10.57 -10.72 -7.96
C TRP A 135 11.23 -11.41 -9.16
N ARG A 136 10.47 -11.79 -10.20
CA ARG A 136 11.03 -12.36 -11.44
C ARG A 136 11.18 -11.32 -12.53
N ARG A 137 10.07 -10.72 -12.96
CA ARG A 137 10.05 -9.89 -14.17
C ARG A 137 10.62 -8.49 -13.98
N ARG A 138 10.38 -7.85 -12.83
CA ARG A 138 10.59 -6.39 -12.71
C ARG A 138 11.49 -5.91 -11.60
N ARG A 139 11.92 -6.82 -10.70
CA ARG A 139 12.80 -6.61 -9.53
C ARG A 139 12.98 -5.11 -9.20
N PRO A 140 11.97 -4.44 -8.60
CA PRO A 140 11.97 -2.99 -8.46
C PRO A 140 13.16 -2.47 -7.65
N THR A 141 13.74 -3.31 -6.79
CA THR A 141 15.04 -3.15 -6.13
C THR A 141 16.17 -2.75 -7.07
N ARG A 142 16.20 -3.27 -8.32
CA ARG A 142 17.22 -2.97 -9.33
C ARG A 142 17.16 -1.57 -9.92
N ARG A 143 16.02 -0.89 -9.81
CA ARG A 143 15.73 0.37 -10.54
C ARG A 143 15.14 1.50 -9.71
N SER A 144 14.72 1.19 -8.48
CA SER A 144 14.03 2.11 -7.57
C SER A 144 14.62 2.00 -6.16
N PRO A 145 15.57 2.88 -5.79
CA PRO A 145 16.00 2.98 -4.40
C PRO A 145 14.87 3.52 -3.51
N GLY A 146 13.92 4.29 -4.07
CA GLY A 146 12.70 4.69 -3.38
C GLY A 146 11.85 3.48 -2.94
N TRP A 147 11.84 2.40 -3.73
CA TRP A 147 11.14 1.18 -3.38
C TRP A 147 11.80 0.43 -2.22
N ILE A 148 13.14 0.29 -2.23
CA ILE A 148 13.91 -0.29 -1.11
C ILE A 148 13.62 0.47 0.19
N VAL A 149 13.69 1.80 0.14
CA VAL A 149 13.49 2.67 1.30
C VAL A 149 12.07 2.56 1.85
N ALA A 150 11.05 2.40 1.00
CA ALA A 150 9.66 2.25 1.42
C ALA A 150 9.41 0.96 2.24
N GLU A 151 10.08 -0.15 1.93
CA GLU A 151 9.95 -1.39 2.72
C GLU A 151 10.63 -1.25 4.09
N PHE A 152 11.79 -0.61 4.15
CA PHE A 152 12.43 -0.27 5.43
C PHE A 152 11.62 0.77 6.23
N ASP A 153 10.90 1.68 5.57
CA ASP A 153 9.96 2.60 6.22
C ASP A 153 8.79 1.85 6.89
N ARG A 154 8.21 0.85 6.23
CA ARG A 154 7.18 -0.04 6.84
C ARG A 154 7.73 -0.74 8.07
N PHE A 155 8.96 -1.25 8.01
CA PHE A 155 9.66 -1.90 9.14
C PHE A 155 9.93 -0.96 10.31
N VAL A 156 10.53 0.22 10.07
CA VAL A 156 10.79 1.21 11.13
C VAL A 156 9.48 1.72 11.74
N THR A 157 8.43 1.90 10.93
CA THR A 157 7.09 2.28 11.43
C THR A 157 6.46 1.20 12.31
N GLU A 158 6.72 -0.08 12.05
CA GLU A 158 6.28 -1.17 12.93
C GLU A 158 7.08 -1.24 14.22
N LEU A 159 8.41 -1.05 14.18
CA LEU A 159 9.24 -0.90 15.38
C LEU A 159 8.75 0.26 16.26
N GLU A 160 8.50 1.43 15.68
CA GLU A 160 7.93 2.59 16.38
C GLU A 160 6.57 2.25 17.02
N THR A 161 5.68 1.60 16.27
CA THR A 161 4.33 1.26 16.78
C THR A 161 4.35 0.20 17.88
N ARG A 162 5.25 -0.79 17.79
CA ARG A 162 5.42 -1.84 18.80
C ARG A 162 6.11 -1.30 20.06
N SER A 163 7.18 -0.52 19.90
CA SER A 163 7.89 0.16 20.98
C SER A 163 6.98 1.16 21.72
N ALA A 164 6.15 1.91 20.99
CA ALA A 164 5.11 2.76 21.56
C ALA A 164 4.17 1.96 22.48
N ALA A 165 3.74 0.78 22.04
CA ALA A 165 2.90 -0.14 22.81
C ALA A 165 3.65 -1.01 23.84
N GLY A 166 4.92 -0.73 24.15
CA GLY A 166 5.72 -1.50 25.11
C GLY A 166 6.08 -2.93 24.68
N ARG A 167 5.83 -3.30 23.42
CA ARG A 167 6.12 -4.62 22.86
C ARG A 167 7.46 -4.60 22.14
N THR A 168 8.47 -5.24 22.72
CA THR A 168 9.84 -5.29 22.17
C THR A 168 10.29 -6.71 21.82
N GLU A 169 9.36 -7.68 21.82
CA GLU A 169 9.64 -9.08 21.48
C GLU A 169 10.19 -9.18 20.05
N GLY A 170 11.33 -9.87 19.91
CA GLY A 170 12.03 -10.06 18.64
C GLY A 170 12.83 -8.85 18.12
N PHE A 171 12.75 -7.66 18.75
CA PHE A 171 13.49 -6.47 18.31
C PHE A 171 15.00 -6.74 18.19
N ASP A 172 15.53 -7.50 19.14
CA ASP A 172 16.93 -7.84 19.25
C ASP A 172 17.45 -8.73 18.10
N ALA A 173 16.59 -9.50 17.44
CA ALA A 173 16.91 -10.24 16.22
C ALA A 173 16.66 -9.36 14.99
N ALA A 174 15.49 -8.70 14.95
CA ALA A 174 15.06 -7.82 13.86
C ALA A 174 16.10 -6.74 13.53
N LEU A 175 16.56 -6.01 14.55
CA LEU A 175 17.54 -4.93 14.42
C LEU A 175 18.94 -5.44 14.04
N ALA A 176 19.32 -6.63 14.51
CA ALA A 176 20.60 -7.24 14.17
C ALA A 176 20.67 -7.70 12.69
N ALA A 177 19.53 -8.02 12.08
CA ALA A 177 19.43 -8.38 10.67
C ALA A 177 19.42 -7.18 9.71
N VAL A 178 19.07 -5.97 10.17
CA VAL A 178 18.98 -4.76 9.31
C VAL A 178 20.26 -4.49 8.51
N PRO A 179 21.50 -4.54 9.05
CA PRO A 179 22.69 -4.22 8.28
C PRO A 179 22.89 -5.13 7.06
N ALA A 180 22.61 -6.43 7.19
CA ALA A 180 22.73 -7.39 6.09
C ALA A 180 21.61 -7.18 5.04
N ALA A 181 20.37 -6.97 5.48
CA ALA A 181 19.24 -6.68 4.59
C ALA A 181 19.45 -5.38 3.79
N VAL A 182 20.00 -4.34 4.43
CA VAL A 182 20.31 -3.06 3.76
C VAL A 182 21.42 -3.23 2.73
N ALA A 183 22.48 -3.99 3.04
CA ALA A 183 23.55 -4.27 2.07
C ALA A 183 22.99 -5.00 0.83
N ALA A 184 22.34 -6.15 1.04
CA ALA A 184 21.75 -6.95 -0.04
C ALA A 184 20.80 -6.15 -0.93
N ALA A 185 19.98 -5.25 -0.36
CA ALA A 185 19.07 -4.40 -1.12
C ALA A 185 19.80 -3.41 -2.05
N PHE A 186 20.85 -2.75 -1.55
CA PHE A 186 21.59 -1.73 -2.32
C PHE A 186 22.67 -2.31 -3.23
N ASP A 187 23.04 -3.58 -3.05
CA ASP A 187 23.91 -4.30 -3.98
C ASP A 187 23.14 -4.87 -5.18
N ASP A 188 21.83 -5.20 -5.05
CA ASP A 188 20.97 -5.52 -6.23
C ASP A 188 20.61 -4.27 -7.07
N LEU A 189 20.80 -3.04 -6.56
CA LEU A 189 20.44 -1.80 -7.26
C LEU A 189 21.36 -1.53 -8.47
N GLY A 190 20.87 -1.79 -9.70
CA GLY A 190 21.62 -1.54 -10.95
C GLY A 190 21.47 -0.15 -11.55
N GLY A 191 20.37 0.56 -11.27
CA GLY A 191 20.09 1.88 -11.84
C GLY A 191 19.09 2.70 -11.03
N THR A 192 19.02 4.00 -11.31
CA THR A 192 18.06 4.93 -10.68
C THR A 192 17.86 6.18 -11.53
N SER A 193 16.74 6.87 -11.35
CA SER A 193 16.67 8.28 -11.74
C SER A 193 17.38 9.17 -10.71
N ILE A 194 17.94 10.30 -11.14
CA ILE A 194 18.63 11.26 -10.27
C ILE A 194 17.72 11.84 -9.16
N PRO A 195 16.48 12.32 -9.42
CA PRO A 195 15.62 12.84 -8.36
C PRO A 195 15.27 11.77 -7.32
N GLU A 196 14.98 10.54 -7.77
CA GLU A 196 14.65 9.42 -6.88
C GLU A 196 15.85 8.98 -6.02
N GLY A 197 17.04 8.88 -6.62
CA GLY A 197 18.28 8.57 -5.90
C GLY A 197 18.58 9.61 -4.81
N ARG A 198 18.40 10.90 -5.11
CA ARG A 198 18.54 11.99 -4.12
C ARG A 198 17.51 11.91 -3.00
N ALA A 199 16.26 11.56 -3.32
CA ALA A 199 15.20 11.37 -2.33
C ALA A 199 15.52 10.20 -1.38
N ALA A 200 15.90 9.05 -1.93
CA ALA A 200 16.29 7.88 -1.16
C ALA A 200 17.46 8.16 -0.21
N VAL A 201 18.48 8.95 -0.62
CA VAL A 201 19.56 9.41 0.29
C VAL A 201 19.02 10.23 1.48
N ALA A 202 18.06 11.12 1.25
CA ALA A 202 17.44 11.93 2.31
C ALA A 202 16.53 11.08 3.24
N ASP A 203 15.83 10.12 2.66
CA ASP A 203 14.87 9.27 3.37
C ASP A 203 15.60 8.19 4.20
N LEU A 204 16.69 7.59 3.70
CA LEU A 204 17.60 6.73 4.48
C LEU A 204 18.15 7.44 5.73
N ARG A 205 18.59 8.69 5.59
CA ARG A 205 19.02 9.52 6.74
C ARG A 205 17.88 9.82 7.70
N THR A 206 16.64 9.80 7.24
CA THR A 206 15.45 9.97 8.08
C THR A 206 15.11 8.68 8.82
N LEU A 207 15.21 7.51 8.18
CA LEU A 207 15.11 6.20 8.84
C LEU A 207 16.19 6.03 9.93
N ALA A 208 17.43 6.40 9.64
CA ALA A 208 18.52 6.39 10.63
C ALA A 208 18.22 7.28 11.86
N ARG A 209 17.66 8.48 11.64
CA ARG A 209 17.25 9.37 12.74
C ARG A 209 16.07 8.81 13.55
N ARG A 210 15.11 8.15 12.90
CA ARG A 210 13.96 7.51 13.54
C ARG A 210 14.37 6.33 14.42
N LEU A 211 15.20 5.41 13.90
CA LEU A 211 15.76 4.31 14.71
C LEU A 211 16.49 4.82 15.96
N ARG A 212 17.29 5.89 15.85
CA ARG A 212 17.99 6.52 16.99
C ARG A 212 17.07 7.22 18.00
N ARG A 213 15.81 7.47 17.65
CA ARG A 213 14.78 8.06 18.52
C ARG A 213 13.89 6.99 19.18
N LEU A 214 14.04 5.72 18.84
CA LEU A 214 13.27 4.65 19.50
C LEU A 214 13.64 4.57 20.99
N PRO A 215 12.66 4.54 21.92
CA PRO A 215 12.90 4.36 23.34
C PRO A 215 13.24 2.88 23.61
N LEU A 216 14.52 2.53 23.41
CA LEU A 216 15.08 1.20 23.60
C LEU A 216 16.26 1.28 24.57
N ASP A 217 16.40 0.24 25.39
CA ASP A 217 17.47 0.10 26.38
C ASP A 217 18.33 -1.14 26.07
N GLY A 218 19.50 -1.22 26.70
CA GLY A 218 20.35 -2.43 26.66
C GLY A 218 20.79 -2.85 25.25
N PRO A 219 20.83 -4.17 24.95
CA PRO A 219 21.27 -4.68 23.65
C PRO A 219 20.48 -4.14 22.46
N SER A 220 19.18 -3.89 22.61
CA SER A 220 18.32 -3.36 21.55
C SER A 220 18.73 -1.95 21.13
N ALA A 221 19.17 -1.11 22.09
CA ALA A 221 19.67 0.23 21.81
C ALA A 221 20.94 0.21 20.95
N THR A 222 21.91 -0.64 21.31
CA THR A 222 23.15 -0.83 20.54
C THR A 222 22.87 -1.35 19.13
N LYS A 223 21.96 -2.32 19.00
CA LYS A 223 21.55 -2.86 17.69
C LYS A 223 20.81 -1.82 16.84
N ALA A 224 19.95 -1.00 17.43
CA ALA A 224 19.31 0.13 16.74
C ALA A 224 20.32 1.18 16.27
N ALA A 225 21.40 1.43 17.03
CA ALA A 225 22.49 2.30 16.60
C ALA A 225 23.22 1.74 15.37
N HIS A 226 23.61 0.45 15.37
CA HIS A 226 24.24 -0.20 14.22
C HIS A 226 23.32 -0.28 12.98
N ALA A 227 22.03 -0.53 13.17
CA ALA A 227 21.02 -0.48 12.10
C ALA A 227 20.89 0.93 11.50
N ALA A 228 20.88 1.97 12.35
CA ALA A 228 20.90 3.36 11.90
C ALA A 228 22.19 3.74 11.16
N GLU A 229 23.35 3.22 11.57
CA GLU A 229 24.60 3.38 10.83
C GLU A 229 24.57 2.69 9.46
N ALA A 230 23.94 1.51 9.35
CA ALA A 230 23.79 0.84 8.06
C ALA A 230 23.02 1.72 7.06
N PHE A 231 21.91 2.34 7.46
CA PHE A 231 21.21 3.33 6.65
C PHE A 231 22.05 4.56 6.30
N VAL A 232 22.91 5.05 7.22
CA VAL A 232 23.84 6.16 6.93
C VAL A 232 24.90 5.74 5.90
N ARG A 233 25.49 4.54 6.03
CA ARG A 233 26.44 3.99 5.06
C ARG A 233 25.81 3.81 3.68
N ALA A 234 24.60 3.25 3.62
CA ALA A 234 23.84 3.14 2.38
C ALA A 234 23.53 4.51 1.76
N ALA A 235 23.16 5.52 2.55
CA ALA A 235 22.92 6.88 2.06
C ALA A 235 24.19 7.55 1.50
N THR A 236 25.37 7.25 2.04
CA THR A 236 26.64 7.71 1.49
C THR A 236 27.00 6.94 0.21
N SER A 237 26.99 5.61 0.23
CA SER A 237 27.29 4.78 -0.95
C SER A 237 26.36 5.07 -2.12
N LEU A 238 25.05 5.24 -1.88
CA LEU A 238 24.08 5.62 -2.90
C LEU A 238 24.40 7.00 -3.48
N LYS A 239 24.67 8.00 -2.62
CA LYS A 239 25.02 9.36 -3.04
C LYS A 239 26.24 9.37 -3.96
N ASP A 240 27.27 8.62 -3.59
CA ASP A 240 28.56 8.62 -4.28
C ASP A 240 28.52 7.77 -5.57
N ALA A 241 27.59 6.81 -5.65
CA ALA A 241 27.32 6.01 -6.85
C ALA A 241 26.23 6.61 -7.79
N LEU A 242 25.65 7.78 -7.46
CA LEU A 242 24.67 8.41 -8.36
C LEU A 242 25.33 8.83 -9.69
N PRO A 243 24.67 8.58 -10.84
CA PRO A 243 25.19 9.03 -12.12
C PRO A 243 25.18 10.57 -12.20
N PRO A 244 26.13 11.17 -12.91
CA PRO A 244 26.21 12.62 -13.03
C PRO A 244 25.04 13.18 -13.89
N PRO A 245 24.64 14.45 -13.72
CA PRO A 245 23.44 15.03 -14.35
C PRO A 245 23.44 15.09 -15.89
N ASP A 246 24.59 14.86 -16.51
CA ASP A 246 24.87 14.87 -17.95
C ASP A 246 25.02 13.47 -18.56
N ALA A 247 25.15 12.40 -17.75
CA ALA A 247 25.20 11.03 -18.26
C ALA A 247 23.95 10.68 -19.09
N ALA A 248 24.09 9.88 -20.15
CA ALA A 248 22.96 9.48 -20.98
C ALA A 248 21.91 8.71 -20.14
N ALA A 249 20.66 9.15 -20.17
CA ALA A 249 19.56 8.44 -19.52
C ALA A 249 19.06 7.30 -20.40
N ARG A 250 18.91 6.09 -19.82
CA ARG A 250 18.26 4.96 -20.48
C ARG A 250 16.75 4.92 -20.11
N PRO A 251 15.89 4.33 -20.95
CA PRO A 251 14.50 4.07 -20.60
C PRO A 251 14.36 3.27 -19.29
N TYR A 252 13.19 3.36 -18.63
CA TYR A 252 12.91 2.67 -17.36
C TYR A 252 12.60 1.16 -17.51
N ASP A 253 12.52 0.68 -18.75
CA ASP A 253 12.20 -0.69 -19.13
C ASP A 253 13.46 -1.40 -19.61
N LEU A 254 14.17 -2.03 -18.66
CA LEU A 254 15.48 -2.67 -18.86
C LEU A 254 15.52 -4.00 -18.10
N SER A 255 15.16 -5.08 -18.78
CA SER A 255 15.37 -6.46 -18.32
C SER A 255 16.84 -6.85 -18.21
N ASP A 256 17.76 -6.04 -18.77
CA ASP A 256 19.21 -6.19 -18.76
C ASP A 256 19.92 -5.53 -17.56
N LEU A 257 19.20 -4.84 -16.65
CA LEU A 257 19.84 -4.26 -15.45
C LEU A 257 20.44 -5.36 -14.56
N ARG A 258 21.77 -5.31 -14.44
CA ARG A 258 22.57 -6.17 -13.55
C ARG A 258 22.64 -5.56 -12.15
N PRO A 259 22.83 -6.37 -11.09
CA PRO A 259 23.25 -5.89 -9.77
C PRO A 259 24.49 -5.01 -9.85
N ARG A 260 24.70 -4.14 -8.85
CA ARG A 260 25.85 -3.25 -8.80
C ARG A 260 27.12 -4.06 -8.54
N GLY A 261 28.14 -3.93 -9.39
CA GLY A 261 29.50 -4.30 -9.00
C GLY A 261 30.02 -3.37 -7.91
N ALA A 262 31.03 -3.82 -7.15
CA ALA A 262 31.57 -3.03 -6.04
C ALA A 262 32.18 -1.66 -6.46
N GLU A 263 32.48 -1.49 -7.75
CA GLU A 263 33.11 -0.29 -8.33
C GLU A 263 32.21 0.43 -9.37
N ASP A 264 30.99 -0.06 -9.62
CA ASP A 264 30.13 0.46 -10.70
C ASP A 264 29.26 1.65 -10.26
N THR A 265 29.31 2.73 -11.04
CA THR A 265 28.32 3.82 -10.98
C THR A 265 26.94 3.32 -11.43
N LEU A 266 25.88 3.75 -10.78
CA LEU A 266 24.51 3.35 -11.14
C LEU A 266 24.14 3.82 -12.55
N VAL A 267 23.44 2.96 -13.30
CA VAL A 267 22.88 3.33 -14.61
C VAL A 267 21.85 4.45 -14.42
N ARG A 268 22.00 5.56 -15.15
CA ARG A 268 21.01 6.64 -15.17
C ARG A 268 19.76 6.18 -15.91
N LEU A 269 18.64 6.17 -15.21
CA LEU A 269 17.32 5.97 -15.80
C LEU A 269 16.63 7.31 -16.07
N GLU A 270 15.72 7.32 -17.04
CA GLU A 270 14.73 8.37 -17.20
C GLU A 270 13.96 8.64 -15.89
N SER A 271 13.59 9.89 -15.65
CA SER A 271 12.73 10.27 -14.52
C SER A 271 11.24 9.93 -14.77
N SER A 272 10.88 9.50 -15.97
CA SER A 272 9.53 9.01 -16.33
C SER A 272 9.57 7.50 -16.54
N TRP A 273 8.52 6.77 -16.16
CA TRP A 273 8.48 5.31 -16.35
C TRP A 273 7.97 4.91 -17.75
N GLY A 274 7.05 5.69 -18.32
CA GLY A 274 6.33 5.35 -19.55
C GLY A 274 5.03 4.57 -19.30
N PRO A 275 4.04 4.65 -20.22
CA PRO A 275 2.68 4.17 -20.00
C PRO A 275 2.61 2.69 -19.56
N ARG A 276 3.34 1.80 -20.25
CA ARG A 276 3.34 0.35 -19.95
C ARG A 276 3.83 0.08 -18.52
N ALA A 277 4.91 0.74 -18.09
CA ALA A 277 5.45 0.57 -16.75
C ALA A 277 4.53 1.15 -15.66
N LEU A 278 3.79 2.24 -15.94
CA LEU A 278 2.76 2.76 -15.03
C LEU A 278 1.55 1.80 -14.93
N GLU A 279 0.94 1.45 -16.06
CA GLU A 279 -0.22 0.56 -16.10
C GLU A 279 0.07 -0.76 -15.40
N ALA A 280 1.26 -1.32 -15.64
CA ALA A 280 1.65 -2.58 -15.05
C ALA A 280 2.06 -2.44 -13.55
N PHE A 281 2.61 -1.30 -13.10
CA PHE A 281 2.76 -1.04 -11.65
C PHE A 281 1.39 -1.00 -10.95
N LEU A 282 0.43 -0.29 -11.52
CA LEU A 282 -0.93 -0.15 -10.98
C LEU A 282 -1.72 -1.47 -11.02
N ALA A 283 -1.59 -2.24 -12.10
CA ALA A 283 -2.18 -3.56 -12.21
C ALA A 283 -1.62 -4.51 -11.15
N ASP A 284 -0.29 -4.64 -11.03
CA ASP A 284 0.29 -5.72 -10.23
C ASP A 284 0.46 -5.39 -8.75
N GLN A 285 0.59 -4.12 -8.35
CA GLN A 285 0.71 -3.77 -6.94
C GLN A 285 -0.64 -3.42 -6.30
N GLU A 286 -1.63 -3.02 -7.12
CA GLU A 286 -2.85 -2.40 -6.64
C GLU A 286 -4.12 -2.91 -7.31
N ALA A 287 -4.05 -3.84 -8.29
CA ALA A 287 -5.19 -4.33 -9.08
C ALA A 287 -5.94 -3.22 -9.84
N VAL A 288 -5.26 -2.12 -10.20
CA VAL A 288 -5.86 -0.96 -10.88
C VAL A 288 -5.60 -1.05 -12.38
N TYR A 289 -6.64 -1.42 -13.14
CA TYR A 289 -6.60 -1.60 -14.60
C TYR A 289 -7.16 -0.39 -15.39
N VAL A 290 -7.14 0.80 -14.79
CA VAL A 290 -7.71 2.03 -15.39
C VAL A 290 -6.62 2.75 -16.20
N PRO A 291 -6.83 3.04 -17.50
CA PRO A 291 -5.86 3.78 -18.30
C PRO A 291 -5.54 5.17 -17.72
N ALA A 292 -4.27 5.58 -17.84
CA ALA A 292 -3.76 6.80 -17.21
C ALA A 292 -4.59 8.08 -17.49
N PRO A 293 -5.12 8.35 -18.71
CA PRO A 293 -5.98 9.52 -18.94
C PRO A 293 -7.30 9.50 -18.14
N ARG A 294 -7.93 8.33 -17.98
CA ARG A 294 -9.17 8.18 -17.20
C ARG A 294 -8.91 8.27 -15.69
N LEU A 295 -7.76 7.77 -15.25
CA LEU A 295 -7.29 7.91 -13.87
C LEU A 295 -7.03 9.38 -13.52
N LEU A 296 -6.37 10.12 -14.42
CA LEU A 296 -6.13 11.56 -14.27
C LEU A 296 -7.44 12.36 -14.16
N ALA A 297 -8.43 12.09 -15.02
CA ALA A 297 -9.75 12.74 -14.94
C ALA A 297 -10.48 12.47 -13.61
N THR A 298 -10.35 11.26 -13.06
CA THR A 298 -10.88 10.92 -11.73
C THR A 298 -10.19 11.73 -10.62
N LEU A 299 -8.86 11.89 -10.72
CA LEU A 299 -8.08 12.68 -9.76
C LEU A 299 -8.42 14.18 -9.85
N GLU A 300 -8.65 14.72 -11.03
CA GLU A 300 -9.12 16.11 -11.24
C GLU A 300 -10.46 16.36 -10.54
N ALA A 301 -11.44 15.48 -10.76
CA ALA A 301 -12.74 15.55 -10.07
C ALA A 301 -12.59 15.44 -8.54
N THR A 302 -11.67 14.60 -8.07
CA THR A 302 -11.37 14.42 -6.63
C THR A 302 -10.74 15.67 -6.04
N ALA A 303 -9.78 16.30 -6.73
CA ALA A 303 -9.14 17.54 -6.29
C ALA A 303 -10.14 18.71 -6.26
N ALA A 304 -11.03 18.80 -7.24
CA ALA A 304 -12.12 19.77 -7.26
C ALA A 304 -13.11 19.55 -6.10
N HIS A 305 -13.48 18.30 -5.81
CA HIS A 305 -14.32 17.95 -4.66
C HIS A 305 -13.66 18.35 -3.33
N LEU A 306 -12.38 18.02 -3.13
CA LEU A 306 -11.63 18.41 -1.94
C LEU A 306 -11.45 19.94 -1.82
N ALA A 307 -11.35 20.67 -2.94
CA ALA A 307 -11.32 22.13 -2.95
C ALA A 307 -12.70 22.75 -2.60
N ALA A 308 -13.80 22.06 -2.89
CA ALA A 308 -15.15 22.47 -2.54
C ALA A 308 -15.49 22.27 -1.05
N LEU A 309 -14.70 21.47 -0.31
CA LEU A 309 -14.81 21.35 1.15
C LEU A 309 -14.40 22.67 1.82
N ARG A 310 -15.36 23.57 2.04
CA ARG A 310 -15.19 24.90 2.66
C ARG A 310 -14.86 24.81 4.14
N VAL A 311 -13.63 24.39 4.46
CA VAL A 311 -13.10 24.36 5.83
C VAL A 311 -12.27 25.62 6.08
N ALA A 312 -12.51 26.30 7.21
CA ALA A 312 -11.75 27.49 7.58
C ALA A 312 -10.32 27.12 8.02
N PRO A 313 -9.28 27.88 7.62
CA PRO A 313 -7.92 27.65 8.08
C PRO A 313 -7.81 27.77 9.60
N PRO A 314 -6.85 27.08 10.24
CA PRO A 314 -6.62 27.21 11.68
C PRO A 314 -6.23 28.65 12.03
N GLY A 315 -6.74 29.14 13.17
CA GLY A 315 -6.28 30.41 13.73
C GLY A 315 -4.79 30.33 14.11
N LYS A 316 -4.09 31.47 14.03
CA LYS A 316 -2.68 31.59 14.42
C LYS A 316 -2.51 31.24 15.91
N THR A 317 -2.12 30.00 16.17
CA THR A 317 -1.90 29.46 17.52
C THR A 317 -0.43 29.08 17.64
N ARG A 318 0.20 29.40 18.78
CA ARG A 318 1.63 29.14 18.99
C ARG A 318 1.85 27.64 19.14
N ALA A 319 2.79 27.09 18.38
CA ALA A 319 3.23 25.70 18.56
C ALA A 319 3.81 25.49 19.97
N ARG A 320 3.40 24.40 20.61
CA ARG A 320 3.84 23.98 21.95
C ARG A 320 4.30 22.53 21.88
N PRO A 321 5.24 22.07 22.74
CA PRO A 321 5.59 20.65 22.84
C PRO A 321 4.35 19.76 23.00
N VAL A 322 4.42 18.54 22.47
CA VAL A 322 3.40 17.52 22.72
C VAL A 322 3.75 16.82 24.03
N THR A 323 2.94 17.03 25.07
CA THR A 323 3.08 16.34 26.36
C THR A 323 1.97 15.31 26.54
N PRO A 324 2.14 14.31 27.42
CA PRO A 324 1.10 13.32 27.69
C PRO A 324 -0.23 13.96 28.12
N GLU A 325 -0.18 14.99 28.97
CA GLU A 325 -1.35 15.68 29.51
C GLU A 325 -2.12 16.44 28.42
N ARG A 326 -1.39 17.11 27.52
CA ARG A 326 -1.98 17.82 26.38
C ARG A 326 -2.55 16.87 25.34
N CYS A 327 -1.98 15.67 25.19
CA CYS A 327 -2.56 14.61 24.40
C CYS A 327 -3.84 14.06 25.07
N SER A 328 -3.80 13.72 26.36
CA SER A 328 -4.95 13.16 27.09
C SER A 328 -6.15 14.09 27.11
N ALA A 329 -5.95 15.38 27.40
CA ALA A 329 -7.03 16.38 27.34
C ALA A 329 -7.68 16.46 25.94
N LEU A 330 -6.89 16.26 24.88
CA LEU A 330 -7.40 16.29 23.51
C LEU A 330 -8.09 14.98 23.10
N VAL A 331 -7.61 13.83 23.60
CA VAL A 331 -8.28 12.52 23.50
C VAL A 331 -9.66 12.59 24.17
N GLU A 332 -9.73 13.10 25.39
CA GLU A 332 -10.99 13.30 26.13
C GLU A 332 -11.97 14.21 25.39
N GLU A 333 -11.49 15.30 24.77
CA GLU A 333 -12.33 16.21 24.00
C GLU A 333 -12.84 15.62 22.66
N LEU A 334 -12.06 14.73 22.02
CA LEU A 334 -12.44 14.07 20.76
C LEU A 334 -13.32 12.82 20.96
N ALA A 335 -13.13 12.08 22.06
CA ALA A 335 -13.78 10.79 22.29
C ALA A 335 -15.32 10.81 22.17
N PRO A 336 -16.08 11.81 22.70
CA PRO A 336 -17.53 11.86 22.55
C PRO A 336 -18.01 11.98 21.10
N ALA A 337 -17.22 12.64 20.23
CA ALA A 337 -17.50 12.74 18.80
C ALA A 337 -17.15 11.43 18.07
N PHE A 338 -16.04 10.78 18.46
CA PHE A 338 -15.55 9.57 17.78
C PHE A 338 -16.28 8.29 18.21
N ALA A 339 -16.90 8.27 19.40
CA ALA A 339 -17.75 7.16 19.88
C ALA A 339 -18.93 6.82 18.95
N ARG A 340 -19.32 7.75 18.06
CA ARG A 340 -20.38 7.58 17.04
C ARG A 340 -19.92 6.86 15.77
N PHE A 341 -18.62 6.54 15.66
CA PHE A 341 -18.01 5.92 14.50
C PHE A 341 -17.52 4.52 14.89
N PRO A 342 -18.26 3.45 14.57
CA PRO A 342 -17.89 2.08 14.93
C PRO A 342 -16.47 1.71 14.47
N GLN A 343 -15.98 2.32 13.38
CA GLN A 343 -14.66 2.11 12.84
C GLN A 343 -13.49 2.76 13.62
N VAL A 344 -13.75 3.49 14.72
CA VAL A 344 -12.74 3.99 15.70
C VAL A 344 -13.22 3.94 17.17
N ALA A 345 -14.48 3.56 17.42
CA ALA A 345 -14.98 3.33 18.76
C ALA A 345 -14.13 2.27 19.49
N GLY A 346 -13.75 2.55 20.75
CA GLY A 346 -12.93 1.65 21.56
C GLY A 346 -11.42 1.64 21.22
N VAL A 347 -10.94 2.52 20.33
CA VAL A 347 -9.49 2.74 20.18
C VAL A 347 -8.97 3.50 21.40
N ASP A 348 -8.09 2.85 22.16
CA ASP A 348 -7.32 3.45 23.23
C ASP A 348 -6.01 4.08 22.70
N ILE A 349 -5.59 5.20 23.29
CA ILE A 349 -4.43 5.99 22.85
C ILE A 349 -3.47 6.17 24.03
N ASP A 350 -2.32 5.48 24.00
CA ASP A 350 -1.21 5.77 24.91
C ASP A 350 -0.61 7.14 24.58
N CYS A 351 -1.09 8.17 25.28
CA CYS A 351 -0.61 9.54 25.15
C CYS A 351 0.84 9.75 25.64
N ARG A 352 1.39 8.87 26.47
CA ARG A 352 2.82 8.91 26.83
C ARG A 352 3.66 8.44 25.65
N ALA A 353 3.27 7.33 25.02
CA ALA A 353 3.92 6.85 23.81
C ALA A 353 3.78 7.83 22.64
N PHE A 354 2.58 8.38 22.42
CA PHE A 354 2.33 9.38 21.39
C PHE A 354 3.20 10.63 21.60
N ALA A 355 3.32 11.14 22.83
CA ALA A 355 4.19 12.27 23.16
C ALA A 355 5.68 11.96 22.95
N ARG A 356 6.16 10.73 23.23
CA ARG A 356 7.53 10.30 22.89
C ARG A 356 7.77 10.32 21.38
N THR A 357 6.82 9.85 20.58
CA THR A 357 6.93 9.78 19.11
C THR A 357 6.84 11.16 18.44
N TYR A 358 5.95 12.04 18.93
CA TYR A 358 5.60 13.31 18.31
C TYR A 358 5.99 14.55 19.13
N GLY A 359 6.98 14.44 20.01
CA GLY A 359 7.37 15.51 20.97
C GLY A 359 7.82 16.85 20.38
N GLU A 360 7.93 16.96 19.06
CA GLU A 360 8.20 18.22 18.35
C GLU A 360 7.03 19.22 18.54
N PRO A 361 7.28 20.55 18.63
CA PRO A 361 6.21 21.50 18.90
C PRO A 361 5.13 21.55 17.82
N MET A 362 3.86 21.45 18.22
CA MET A 362 2.67 21.51 17.36
C MET A 362 1.64 22.51 17.90
N SER A 363 0.86 23.13 17.03
CA SER A 363 -0.40 23.80 17.38
C SER A 363 -1.48 22.79 17.79
N ASP A 364 -2.58 23.26 18.38
CA ASP A 364 -3.68 22.36 18.78
C ASP A 364 -4.42 21.76 17.58
N ALA A 365 -4.44 22.46 16.44
CA ALA A 365 -4.99 21.97 15.19
C ALA A 365 -4.13 20.85 14.56
N GLU A 366 -2.81 21.03 14.55
CA GLU A 366 -1.86 20.01 14.08
C GLU A 366 -1.90 18.76 14.99
N LEU A 367 -1.92 18.96 16.31
CA LEU A 367 -2.02 17.85 17.27
C LEU A 367 -3.34 17.09 17.10
N ALA A 368 -4.48 17.78 16.96
CA ALA A 368 -5.78 17.11 16.71
C ALA A 368 -5.78 16.33 15.40
N PHE A 369 -5.16 16.87 14.34
CA PHE A 369 -5.03 16.17 13.07
C PHE A 369 -4.15 14.91 13.20
N ARG A 370 -2.96 15.02 13.79
CA ARG A 370 -2.05 13.87 14.00
C ARG A 370 -2.65 12.80 14.90
N LEU A 371 -3.30 13.20 16.00
CA LEU A 371 -3.99 12.31 16.92
C LEU A 371 -5.12 11.54 16.21
N THR A 372 -5.89 12.20 15.36
CA THR A 372 -6.97 11.55 14.59
C THR A 372 -6.42 10.59 13.54
N ARG A 373 -5.37 10.98 12.80
CA ARG A 373 -4.82 10.20 11.68
C ARG A 373 -3.95 9.03 12.15
N ASP A 374 -2.92 9.34 12.93
CA ASP A 374 -1.88 8.41 13.33
C ASP A 374 -2.24 7.66 14.61
N GLY A 375 -3.04 8.28 15.50
CA GLY A 375 -3.64 7.64 16.67
C GLY A 375 -4.88 6.83 16.29
N TYR A 376 -6.03 7.49 16.12
CA TYR A 376 -7.32 6.81 15.93
C TYR A 376 -7.41 5.98 14.64
N ALA A 377 -7.33 6.62 13.47
CA ALA A 377 -7.64 5.97 12.19
C ALA A 377 -6.65 4.84 11.85
N ARG A 378 -5.34 5.08 11.99
CA ARG A 378 -4.31 4.05 11.75
C ARG A 378 -4.35 2.91 12.78
N ALA A 379 -4.59 3.17 14.07
CA ALA A 379 -4.73 2.09 15.05
C ALA A 379 -5.98 1.23 14.76
N ALA A 380 -7.09 1.84 14.38
CA ALA A 380 -8.30 1.12 14.01
C ALA A 380 -8.14 0.28 12.73
N ALA A 381 -7.47 0.81 11.71
CA ALA A 381 -7.14 0.06 10.49
C ALA A 381 -6.30 -1.20 10.81
N ARG A 382 -5.29 -1.06 11.68
CA ARG A 382 -4.47 -2.19 12.18
C ARG A 382 -5.27 -3.17 13.04
N ALA A 383 -6.21 -2.70 13.85
CA ALA A 383 -7.10 -3.54 14.65
C ALA A 383 -8.05 -4.36 13.76
N ARG A 384 -8.60 -3.75 12.69
CA ARG A 384 -9.39 -4.47 11.68
C ARG A 384 -8.56 -5.52 10.95
N GLN A 385 -7.35 -5.17 10.48
CA GLN A 385 -6.46 -6.13 9.82
C GLN A 385 -6.16 -7.36 10.70
N ARG A 386 -5.98 -7.18 12.02
CA ARG A 386 -5.78 -8.27 12.98
C ARG A 386 -7.02 -9.14 13.23
N ALA A 387 -8.21 -8.60 13.03
CA ALA A 387 -9.48 -9.29 13.28
C ALA A 387 -10.06 -9.98 12.04
N GLU A 388 -9.51 -9.71 10.85
CA GLU A 388 -9.93 -10.32 9.59
C GLU A 388 -9.36 -11.74 9.42
N LEU A 389 -9.89 -12.49 8.44
CA LEU A 389 -9.34 -13.78 8.01
C LEU A 389 -7.85 -13.62 7.64
N PRO A 390 -6.93 -14.47 8.16
CA PRO A 390 -5.49 -14.25 8.03
C PRO A 390 -5.02 -14.12 6.58
N VAL A 391 -5.48 -15.01 5.70
CA VAL A 391 -5.20 -14.96 4.24
C VAL A 391 -5.54 -13.59 3.65
N LEU A 392 -6.69 -13.01 4.01
CA LEU A 392 -7.09 -11.68 3.53
C LEU A 392 -6.31 -10.54 4.21
N ALA A 393 -5.91 -10.74 5.46
CA ALA A 393 -5.10 -9.78 6.21
C ALA A 393 -3.64 -9.69 5.70
N LEU A 394 -3.13 -10.76 5.08
CA LEU A 394 -1.80 -10.85 4.47
C LEU A 394 -1.73 -10.27 3.04
N VAL A 395 -2.86 -10.17 2.32
CA VAL A 395 -2.91 -9.54 0.99
C VAL A 395 -2.82 -8.02 1.13
N THR A 396 -1.61 -7.45 1.05
CA THR A 396 -1.40 -6.01 1.26
C THR A 396 -1.20 -5.19 -0.02
N GLY A 397 -1.87 -4.05 -0.10
CA GLY A 397 -1.57 -2.93 -0.99
C GLY A 397 -0.89 -1.77 -0.25
N ARG A 398 -0.53 -0.71 -0.97
CA ARG A 398 0.21 0.45 -0.45
C ARG A 398 -0.57 1.76 -0.63
N ILE A 399 -1.30 1.90 -1.74
CA ILE A 399 -2.09 3.09 -2.04
C ILE A 399 -3.19 3.27 -0.99
N ALA A 400 -3.96 2.22 -0.69
CA ALA A 400 -5.02 2.27 0.31
C ALA A 400 -4.48 2.53 1.74
N GLU A 401 -3.45 1.79 2.18
CA GLU A 401 -2.86 1.93 3.52
C GLU A 401 -2.35 3.35 3.79
N ALA A 402 -1.78 3.99 2.77
CA ALA A 402 -1.20 5.32 2.86
C ALA A 402 -2.22 6.46 3.01
N VAL A 403 -3.48 6.30 2.53
CA VAL A 403 -4.45 7.40 2.52
C VAL A 403 -5.79 7.14 3.19
N GLN A 404 -6.17 5.89 3.49
CA GLN A 404 -7.41 5.66 4.24
C GLN A 404 -7.41 6.37 5.61
N PRO A 405 -6.31 6.38 6.40
CA PRO A 405 -6.28 7.12 7.66
C PRO A 405 -6.50 8.63 7.47
N LEU A 406 -6.13 9.18 6.31
CA LEU A 406 -6.32 10.58 5.95
C LEU A 406 -7.77 10.87 5.54
N ALA A 407 -8.38 10.02 4.71
CA ALA A 407 -9.80 10.11 4.35
C ALA A 407 -10.69 10.03 5.60
N GLN A 408 -10.43 9.05 6.47
CA GLN A 408 -11.13 8.87 7.73
C GLN A 408 -10.93 10.07 8.67
N SER A 409 -9.73 10.66 8.72
CA SER A 409 -9.46 11.86 9.52
C SER A 409 -10.29 13.06 9.08
N ILE A 410 -10.50 13.27 7.78
CA ILE A 410 -11.35 14.35 7.27
C ILE A 410 -12.78 14.18 7.82
N ALA A 411 -13.36 12.99 7.70
CA ALA A 411 -14.72 12.71 8.18
C ALA A 411 -14.84 12.93 9.72
N LEU A 412 -13.91 12.36 10.49
CA LEU A 412 -13.89 12.45 11.96
C LEU A 412 -13.73 13.90 12.44
N LEU A 413 -12.79 14.66 11.88
CA LEU A 413 -12.51 16.04 12.28
C LEU A 413 -13.64 17.01 11.89
N LEU A 414 -14.31 16.76 10.75
CA LEU A 414 -15.51 17.51 10.37
C LEU A 414 -16.66 17.24 11.34
N HIS A 415 -16.90 15.98 11.73
CA HIS A 415 -17.94 15.62 12.71
C HIS A 415 -17.66 16.21 14.09
N ALA A 416 -16.40 16.12 14.56
CA ALA A 416 -15.94 16.75 15.80
C ALA A 416 -15.85 18.29 15.73
N LYS A 417 -16.30 18.91 14.61
CA LYS A 417 -16.32 20.36 14.36
C LYS A 417 -14.93 21.04 14.47
N ARG A 418 -13.85 20.27 14.36
CA ARG A 418 -12.45 20.71 14.47
C ARG A 418 -11.95 21.35 13.18
N ARG A 419 -12.60 22.44 12.75
CA ARG A 419 -12.37 23.09 11.44
C ARG A 419 -10.88 23.32 11.13
N GLY A 420 -10.09 23.87 12.07
CA GLY A 420 -8.66 24.08 11.85
C GLY A 420 -7.87 22.80 11.56
N ALA A 421 -8.19 21.69 12.22
CA ALA A 421 -7.55 20.40 11.99
C ALA A 421 -8.08 19.73 10.70
N ALA A 422 -9.39 19.82 10.45
CA ALA A 422 -9.99 19.34 9.20
C ALA A 422 -9.41 20.06 7.98
N PHE A 423 -9.09 21.35 8.09
CA PHE A 423 -8.40 22.10 7.03
C PHE A 423 -7.02 21.53 6.73
N LEU A 424 -6.23 21.19 7.76
CA LEU A 424 -4.92 20.54 7.59
C LEU A 424 -5.06 19.16 6.92
N ALA A 425 -6.06 18.37 7.32
CA ALA A 425 -6.36 17.08 6.70
C ALA A 425 -6.76 17.20 5.23
N VAL A 426 -7.63 18.16 4.88
CA VAL A 426 -8.03 18.45 3.49
C VAL A 426 -6.85 18.98 2.68
N ALA A 427 -6.00 19.83 3.26
CA ALA A 427 -4.80 20.36 2.60
C ALA A 427 -3.78 19.25 2.29
N GLU A 428 -3.52 18.32 3.23
CA GLU A 428 -2.68 17.15 2.96
C GLU A 428 -3.33 16.24 1.90
N ALA A 429 -4.64 15.99 1.96
CA ALA A 429 -5.33 15.18 0.96
C ALA A 429 -5.24 15.78 -0.45
N ARG A 430 -5.43 17.10 -0.58
CA ARG A 430 -5.20 17.81 -1.86
C ARG A 430 -3.76 17.68 -2.34
N SER A 431 -2.77 17.77 -1.44
CA SER A 431 -1.36 17.56 -1.78
C SER A 431 -1.11 16.14 -2.31
N ARG A 432 -1.67 15.10 -1.67
CA ARG A 432 -1.58 13.70 -2.13
C ARG A 432 -2.24 13.49 -3.50
N VAL A 433 -3.45 14.03 -3.71
CA VAL A 433 -4.14 13.95 -5.01
C VAL A 433 -3.34 14.66 -6.09
N CYS A 434 -2.77 15.84 -5.80
CA CYS A 434 -1.93 16.57 -6.74
C CYS A 434 -0.62 15.84 -7.09
N ALA A 435 0.04 15.21 -6.11
CA ALA A 435 1.19 14.34 -6.37
C ALA A 435 0.80 13.13 -7.25
N ALA A 436 -0.38 12.53 -7.01
CA ALA A 436 -0.90 11.47 -7.87
C ALA A 436 -1.23 11.96 -9.29
N MET A 437 -1.81 13.16 -9.46
CA MET A 437 -2.06 13.77 -10.78
C MET A 437 -0.76 13.97 -11.54
N ALA A 438 0.25 14.56 -10.88
CA ALA A 438 1.58 14.75 -11.44
C ALA A 438 2.21 13.41 -11.85
N ALA A 439 2.15 12.41 -10.98
CA ALA A 439 2.73 11.09 -11.24
C ALA A 439 2.00 10.35 -12.39
N VAL A 440 0.67 10.39 -12.45
CA VAL A 440 -0.10 9.79 -13.56
C VAL A 440 0.21 10.49 -14.87
N TYR A 441 0.34 11.82 -14.89
CA TYR A 441 0.69 12.56 -16.11
C TYR A 441 2.12 12.22 -16.58
N LEU A 442 3.12 12.31 -15.68
CA LEU A 442 4.53 12.08 -15.99
C LEU A 442 4.82 10.63 -16.39
N HIS A 443 4.51 9.68 -15.50
CA HIS A 443 4.84 8.28 -15.72
C HIS A 443 3.91 7.65 -16.76
N GLY A 444 2.66 8.14 -16.89
CA GLY A 444 1.72 7.72 -17.92
C GLY A 444 1.90 8.41 -19.28
N ARG A 445 2.83 9.39 -19.39
CA ARG A 445 3.05 10.22 -20.59
C ARG A 445 1.73 10.71 -21.23
N VAL A 446 0.80 11.20 -20.40
CA VAL A 446 -0.58 11.55 -20.80
C VAL A 446 -0.62 12.79 -21.70
N GLY A 447 0.43 13.62 -21.66
CA GLY A 447 0.63 14.76 -22.54
C GLY A 447 2.09 15.20 -22.56
N PRO A 448 2.41 16.30 -23.27
CA PRO A 448 3.77 16.82 -23.37
C PRO A 448 4.30 17.29 -21.99
N PRO A 449 5.54 16.93 -21.59
CA PRO A 449 6.07 17.27 -20.27
C PRO A 449 6.01 18.75 -19.91
N GLU A 450 6.20 19.65 -20.88
CA GLU A 450 6.16 21.10 -20.70
C GLU A 450 4.78 21.65 -20.31
N ALA A 451 3.68 20.95 -20.63
CA ALA A 451 2.32 21.39 -20.31
C ALA A 451 1.84 20.95 -18.91
N ILE A 452 2.66 20.22 -18.14
CA ILE A 452 2.24 19.67 -16.85
C ILE A 452 2.05 20.75 -15.78
N GLU A 453 2.87 21.80 -15.78
CA GLU A 453 2.75 22.90 -14.81
C GLU A 453 1.44 23.65 -15.00
N ASP A 454 1.07 23.99 -16.24
CA ASP A 454 -0.23 24.60 -16.57
C ASP A 454 -1.39 23.69 -16.19
N LYS A 455 -1.30 22.39 -16.53
CA LYS A 455 -2.32 21.39 -16.23
C LYS A 455 -2.56 21.23 -14.72
N LEU A 456 -1.52 21.32 -13.90
CA LEU A 456 -1.61 21.27 -12.45
C LEU A 456 -2.06 22.62 -11.84
N SER A 457 -1.63 23.76 -12.40
CA SER A 457 -1.85 25.10 -11.82
C SER A 457 -3.32 25.46 -11.62
N GLY A 458 -4.23 24.98 -12.47
CA GLY A 458 -5.67 25.22 -12.31
C GLY A 458 -6.32 24.50 -11.11
N THR A 459 -5.63 23.52 -10.50
CA THR A 459 -6.21 22.59 -9.51
C THR A 459 -5.38 22.49 -8.21
N CYS A 460 -4.06 22.56 -8.36
CA CYS A 460 -3.08 22.25 -7.33
C CYS A 460 -2.45 23.52 -6.75
N PRO A 461 -2.43 23.69 -5.42
CA PRO A 461 -1.92 24.91 -4.78
C PRO A 461 -0.40 25.08 -4.87
N SER A 462 0.33 24.01 -5.22
CA SER A 462 1.76 24.06 -5.54
C SER A 462 2.09 22.98 -6.58
N PRO A 463 2.04 23.31 -7.89
CA PRO A 463 2.44 22.41 -8.97
C PRO A 463 3.86 21.89 -8.81
N ALA A 464 4.82 22.78 -8.51
CA ALA A 464 6.22 22.43 -8.33
C ALA A 464 6.44 21.36 -7.25
N ALA A 465 5.76 21.46 -6.09
CA ALA A 465 5.87 20.45 -5.04
C ALA A 465 5.23 19.10 -5.42
N ALA A 466 4.17 19.12 -6.23
CA ALA A 466 3.56 17.90 -6.76
C ALA A 466 4.48 17.21 -7.79
N LEU A 467 5.15 17.98 -8.65
CA LEU A 467 6.15 17.50 -9.61
C LEU A 467 7.40 16.94 -8.90
N GLU A 468 7.92 17.65 -7.91
CA GLU A 468 9.02 17.18 -7.08
C GLU A 468 8.65 15.84 -6.44
N ALA A 469 7.48 15.74 -5.81
CA ALA A 469 7.01 14.50 -5.20
C ALA A 469 6.86 13.35 -6.20
N ALA A 470 6.34 13.61 -7.41
CA ALA A 470 6.20 12.61 -8.46
C ALA A 470 7.55 12.09 -8.97
N TYR A 471 8.49 12.98 -9.33
CA TYR A 471 9.82 12.59 -9.80
C TYR A 471 10.69 11.95 -8.71
N ALA A 472 10.60 12.44 -7.48
CA ALA A 472 11.48 12.04 -6.38
C ALA A 472 10.98 10.78 -5.66
N ARG A 473 9.65 10.57 -5.59
CA ARG A 473 9.03 9.48 -4.82
C ARG A 473 7.80 8.91 -5.56
N PRO A 474 7.94 8.42 -6.80
CA PRO A 474 6.80 8.06 -7.65
C PRO A 474 5.85 7.06 -6.99
N HIS A 475 6.38 5.99 -6.37
CA HIS A 475 5.57 5.00 -5.63
C HIS A 475 4.70 5.62 -4.51
N ALA A 476 5.21 6.63 -3.80
CA ALA A 476 4.47 7.31 -2.74
C ALA A 476 3.52 8.40 -3.27
N ALA A 477 3.82 8.97 -4.45
CA ALA A 477 2.97 9.95 -5.11
C ALA A 477 1.63 9.32 -5.56
N PHE A 478 1.64 8.07 -6.04
CA PHE A 478 0.42 7.35 -6.43
C PHE A 478 -0.55 7.06 -5.29
N ALA A 479 -0.15 7.20 -4.02
CA ALA A 479 -1.03 7.01 -2.87
C ALA A 479 -2.33 7.85 -2.95
N GLY A 480 -2.26 9.04 -3.57
CA GLY A 480 -3.44 9.90 -3.78
C GLY A 480 -4.57 9.27 -4.61
N ILE A 481 -4.33 8.17 -5.33
CA ILE A 481 -5.35 7.46 -6.12
C ILE A 481 -6.52 6.98 -5.26
N ALA A 482 -6.27 6.40 -4.07
CA ALA A 482 -7.37 5.90 -3.24
C ALA A 482 -8.24 7.01 -2.60
N LEU A 483 -7.80 8.28 -2.63
CA LEU A 483 -8.66 9.40 -2.27
C LEU A 483 -9.79 9.63 -3.28
N ALA A 484 -9.73 9.02 -4.48
CA ALA A 484 -10.85 9.01 -5.43
C ALA A 484 -12.12 8.37 -4.86
N SER A 485 -12.01 7.44 -3.89
CA SER A 485 -13.18 6.88 -3.18
C SER A 485 -13.99 7.94 -2.42
N ILE A 486 -13.39 9.08 -2.05
CA ILE A 486 -14.12 10.21 -1.44
C ILE A 486 -15.10 10.82 -2.45
N ALA A 487 -14.69 10.94 -3.72
CA ALA A 487 -15.55 11.43 -4.80
C ALA A 487 -16.49 10.35 -5.36
N GLY A 488 -16.14 9.07 -5.23
CA GLY A 488 -16.96 7.93 -5.66
C GLY A 488 -18.28 7.78 -4.89
N GLY A 489 -18.27 8.08 -3.59
CA GLY A 489 -19.47 8.12 -2.76
C GLY A 489 -19.34 7.34 -1.44
N PRO A 490 -20.43 7.30 -0.64
CA PRO A 490 -20.41 6.67 0.69
C PRO A 490 -20.08 5.17 0.66
N ALA A 491 -20.48 4.47 -0.40
CA ALA A 491 -20.29 3.02 -0.50
C ALA A 491 -18.84 2.64 -0.88
N GLU A 492 -18.13 3.51 -1.61
CA GLU A 492 -16.73 3.40 -1.98
C GLU A 492 -15.84 3.75 -0.79
N LEU A 493 -16.21 4.78 -0.02
CA LEU A 493 -15.56 5.12 1.24
C LEU A 493 -15.75 4.03 2.30
N ALA A 494 -16.95 3.45 2.43
CA ALA A 494 -17.20 2.35 3.37
C ALA A 494 -16.41 1.09 3.02
N ALA A 495 -16.22 0.80 1.73
CA ALA A 495 -15.36 -0.30 1.26
C ALA A 495 -13.89 -0.06 1.64
N LEU A 496 -13.37 1.16 1.41
CA LEU A 496 -12.03 1.58 1.80
C LEU A 496 -11.82 1.53 3.33
N ASP A 497 -12.82 1.96 4.11
CA ASP A 497 -12.80 1.90 5.58
C ASP A 497 -12.77 0.46 6.12
N ARG A 498 -13.47 -0.48 5.46
CA ARG A 498 -13.49 -1.90 5.84
C ARG A 498 -12.14 -2.57 5.59
N TYR A 499 -11.54 -2.33 4.41
CA TYR A 499 -10.34 -3.02 3.94
C TYR A 499 -9.15 -2.08 3.63
N PRO A 500 -8.70 -1.25 4.58
CA PRO A 500 -7.71 -0.20 4.33
C PRO A 500 -6.31 -0.70 3.98
N TRP A 501 -5.99 -1.97 4.20
CA TRP A 501 -4.70 -2.56 3.87
C TRP A 501 -4.68 -3.29 2.51
N LEU A 502 -5.84 -3.53 1.87
CA LEU A 502 -5.89 -4.30 0.63
C LEU A 502 -5.41 -3.47 -0.58
N PRO A 503 -4.93 -4.14 -1.66
CA PRO A 503 -4.71 -3.53 -2.98
C PRO A 503 -5.95 -2.75 -3.44
N TYR A 504 -5.77 -1.48 -3.82
CA TYR A 504 -6.89 -0.54 -3.98
C TYR A 504 -8.01 -1.04 -4.92
N GLY A 505 -7.65 -1.63 -6.05
CA GLY A 505 -8.59 -2.18 -7.04
C GLY A 505 -9.31 -3.46 -6.59
N LEU A 506 -8.82 -4.18 -5.57
CA LEU A 506 -9.52 -5.34 -5.01
C LEU A 506 -10.59 -4.95 -3.98
N ILE A 507 -10.48 -3.76 -3.36
CA ILE A 507 -11.36 -3.32 -2.27
C ILE A 507 -12.85 -3.39 -2.64
N ALA A 508 -13.20 -2.91 -3.84
CA ALA A 508 -14.59 -2.94 -4.32
C ALA A 508 -15.09 -4.38 -4.53
N THR A 509 -14.28 -5.23 -5.18
CA THR A 509 -14.59 -6.65 -5.46
C THR A 509 -14.79 -7.47 -4.18
N ILE A 510 -13.99 -7.22 -3.15
CA ILE A 510 -14.03 -7.95 -1.88
C ILE A 510 -15.13 -7.40 -0.95
N SER A 511 -15.43 -6.10 -1.03
CA SER A 511 -16.52 -5.48 -0.27
C SER A 511 -17.92 -5.77 -0.83
N ARG A 512 -18.03 -6.12 -2.12
CA ARG A 512 -19.30 -6.38 -2.83
C ARG A 512 -19.24 -7.70 -3.62
N PRO A 513 -19.03 -8.86 -2.98
CA PRO A 513 -18.74 -10.12 -3.66
C PRO A 513 -19.91 -10.66 -4.51
N GLU A 514 -21.15 -10.25 -4.23
CA GLU A 514 -22.36 -10.60 -4.99
C GLU A 514 -22.49 -9.81 -6.31
N ALA A 515 -21.78 -8.67 -6.44
CA ALA A 515 -21.72 -7.97 -7.71
C ALA A 515 -20.86 -8.80 -8.67
N ASN A 516 -21.51 -9.60 -9.51
CA ASN A 516 -20.91 -10.46 -10.54
C ASN A 516 -20.27 -9.64 -11.69
N THR A 517 -19.34 -8.76 -11.34
CA THR A 517 -18.43 -8.11 -12.28
C THR A 517 -17.36 -9.14 -12.66
N SER A 518 -17.39 -9.61 -13.91
CA SER A 518 -16.29 -10.39 -14.48
C SER A 518 -14.98 -9.64 -14.27
N PRO A 519 -13.94 -10.27 -13.70
CA PRO A 519 -12.66 -9.60 -13.52
C PRO A 519 -12.08 -9.25 -14.90
N PRO A 520 -11.33 -8.14 -15.04
CA PRO A 520 -10.43 -8.01 -16.16
C PRO A 520 -9.45 -9.20 -16.14
N PRO A 521 -9.08 -9.77 -17.30
CA PRO A 521 -8.18 -10.91 -17.34
C PRO A 521 -6.85 -10.53 -16.69
N VAL A 522 -6.37 -11.37 -15.77
CA VAL A 522 -4.97 -11.32 -15.34
C VAL A 522 -4.15 -11.57 -16.60
N ARG A 523 -3.46 -10.53 -17.09
CA ARG A 523 -2.54 -10.66 -18.22
C ARG A 523 -1.33 -11.46 -17.77
N VAL A 524 -1.44 -12.78 -17.87
CA VAL A 524 -0.28 -13.65 -17.96
C VAL A 524 0.31 -13.42 -19.35
N GLU A 525 1.12 -12.37 -19.50
CA GLU A 525 2.06 -12.34 -20.62
C GLU A 525 2.91 -13.62 -20.51
N PRO A 526 3.05 -14.42 -21.58
CA PRO A 526 3.95 -15.56 -21.59
C PRO A 526 5.37 -15.14 -21.21
N LEU A 527 6.15 -16.06 -20.66
CA LEU A 527 7.59 -15.86 -20.47
C LEU A 527 8.32 -16.09 -21.79
N ASP A 528 8.02 -15.25 -22.79
CA ASP A 528 8.64 -15.28 -24.12
C ASP A 528 10.07 -14.73 -24.04
N GLY A 529 10.95 -15.54 -23.46
CA GLY A 529 12.40 -15.38 -23.44
C GLY A 529 13.15 -16.61 -23.98
N ALA A 530 12.43 -17.65 -24.40
CA ALA A 530 12.98 -18.74 -25.19
C ALA A 530 12.86 -18.36 -26.67
N SER A 531 13.90 -17.74 -27.23
CA SER A 531 14.08 -17.75 -28.67
C SER A 531 14.37 -19.18 -29.11
N ASP A 532 13.40 -19.85 -29.74
CA ASP A 532 13.63 -21.09 -30.48
C ASP A 532 14.43 -20.79 -31.75
N ASP A 533 15.69 -20.41 -31.54
CA ASP A 533 16.69 -20.25 -32.60
C ASP A 533 17.29 -21.63 -32.94
N THR A 534 16.42 -22.52 -33.38
CA THR A 534 16.78 -23.77 -34.08
C THR A 534 16.31 -23.71 -35.53
N THR A 535 16.78 -22.68 -36.24
CA THR A 535 16.86 -22.76 -37.70
C THR A 535 17.92 -23.81 -38.06
N PRO A 536 17.57 -24.97 -38.66
CA PRO A 536 18.58 -25.94 -39.07
C PRO A 536 19.38 -25.35 -40.23
N THR A 537 20.66 -25.07 -40.00
CA THR A 537 21.59 -24.61 -41.02
C THR A 537 21.72 -25.68 -42.11
N SER A 538 21.14 -25.44 -43.29
CA SER A 538 21.32 -26.33 -44.43
C SER A 538 22.77 -26.24 -44.91
N SER A 539 23.58 -27.23 -44.56
CA SER A 539 24.99 -27.37 -44.98
C SER A 539 25.08 -27.73 -46.46
N GLY A 540 24.91 -26.72 -47.32
CA GLY A 540 25.28 -26.79 -48.73
C GLY A 540 26.79 -26.65 -48.90
N SER A 541 27.49 -27.77 -49.05
CA SER A 541 28.85 -27.87 -49.62
C SER A 541 29.03 -29.32 -50.07
N GLU A 542 28.65 -29.66 -51.31
CA GLU A 542 29.42 -29.53 -52.55
C GLU A 542 30.32 -30.76 -52.80
N ALA A 543 30.45 -31.16 -54.07
CA ALA A 543 30.85 -32.50 -54.50
C ALA A 543 32.36 -32.79 -54.38
N PRO A 544 32.80 -34.02 -54.74
CA PRO A 544 33.39 -34.12 -56.09
C PRO A 544 33.25 -35.47 -56.82
N ARG A 545 33.04 -35.40 -58.17
CA ARG A 545 33.63 -36.27 -59.23
C ARG A 545 33.23 -37.78 -59.22
N THR A 546 33.22 -38.61 -60.27
CA THR A 546 33.51 -38.59 -61.74
C THR A 546 32.90 -39.90 -62.34
N SER A 547 32.79 -40.21 -63.64
CA SER A 547 33.11 -39.60 -64.96
C SER A 547 32.50 -40.46 -66.09
N ARG A 548 32.41 -39.89 -67.31
CA ARG A 548 31.99 -40.46 -68.62
C ARG A 548 30.52 -40.30 -68.96
#